data_AF-A0A6P6Y7V4-F1
#
_entry.id   AF-A0A6P6Y7V4-F1
#
_cell.length_a   1.000
_cell.length_b   1.000
_cell.length_c   1.000
_cell.angle_alpha   90.00
_cell.angle_beta   90.00
_cell.angle_gamma   90.00
#
_symmetry.space_group_name_H-M   'P 1'
#
loop_
_entity.id
_entity.type
_entity.pdbx_description
1 polymer ?
#
loop_
_entity_poly.entity_id
_entity_poly.type
_entity_poly.pdbx_seq_one_letter_code
_entity_poly.pdbx_strand_id
1 'polypeptide(L)'
;MNKLLRFNHQFLAQSFKIVAPSSSLLNCQSRSIYLSEKRLDIFKIQDENDFKEKVLENSQKKLIILDFFATWCGPCKQLTPRLETIIGGQSTKVDLAKVDVDELEQLAAEYQVQTIPAIFAIKNGKIIDQFVGRRDDDELKSFIDGALAK
;
A
#
# COMPACT_ATOMS: atom_id res chain seq x y z
N MET A 1 -38.61 10.09 54.06
CA MET A 1 -40.02 10.18 53.61
C MET A 1 -40.16 9.42 52.29
N ASN A 2 -41.21 8.60 52.14
CA ASN A 2 -41.88 8.07 50.93
C ASN A 2 -41.08 8.00 49.59
N LYS A 3 -41.07 6.93 48.78
CA LYS A 3 -41.82 5.64 48.71
C LYS A 3 -40.92 4.73 47.84
N LEU A 4 -40.52 3.50 48.21
CA LEU A 4 -41.30 2.26 48.28
C LEU A 4 -42.04 1.85 46.98
N LEU A 5 -41.84 0.58 46.60
CA LEU A 5 -42.55 -0.30 45.64
C LEU A 5 -42.06 -0.29 44.16
N ARG A 6 -41.97 -1.43 43.42
CA ARG A 6 -41.95 -2.89 43.76
C ARG A 6 -41.58 -3.78 42.53
N PHE A 7 -40.71 -4.79 42.72
CA PHE A 7 -40.68 -6.11 41.99
C PHE A 7 -40.47 -6.14 40.45
N ASN A 8 -40.14 -7.25 39.76
CA ASN A 8 -40.28 -8.69 40.08
C ASN A 8 -39.27 -9.60 39.34
N HIS A 9 -38.94 -10.77 39.94
CA HIS A 9 -38.76 -12.14 39.38
C HIS A 9 -38.18 -12.35 37.94
N GLN A 10 -37.41 -13.40 37.61
CA GLN A 10 -37.70 -14.84 37.82
C GLN A 10 -36.47 -15.73 37.46
N PHE A 11 -36.06 -16.66 38.36
CA PHE A 11 -35.39 -17.96 38.14
C PHE A 11 -33.95 -17.99 37.52
N LEU A 12 -32.96 -18.76 38.01
CA LEU A 12 -32.84 -20.15 38.51
C LEU A 12 -32.78 -21.26 37.44
N ALA A 13 -31.77 -22.13 37.60
CA ALA A 13 -31.67 -23.52 37.11
C ALA A 13 -31.53 -23.70 35.58
N GLN A 14 -30.90 -24.75 35.05
CA GLN A 14 -30.02 -25.81 35.62
C GLN A 14 -29.22 -26.43 34.46
N SER A 15 -28.17 -27.18 34.78
CA SER A 15 -27.39 -27.94 33.79
C SER A 15 -28.25 -28.95 33.03
N PHE A 16 -28.25 -28.89 31.69
CA PHE A 16 -28.69 -30.01 30.84
C PHE A 16 -27.62 -30.35 29.80
N LYS A 17 -27.15 -31.60 29.86
CA LYS A 17 -26.36 -32.20 28.77
C LYS A 17 -27.30 -32.40 27.58
N ILE A 18 -26.89 -31.95 26.39
CA ILE A 18 -27.48 -32.41 25.13
C ILE A 18 -26.38 -33.08 24.32
N VAL A 19 -26.64 -34.34 23.97
CA VAL A 19 -25.77 -35.19 23.15
C VAL A 19 -25.87 -34.73 21.70
N ALA A 20 -24.75 -34.56 21.01
CA ALA A 20 -24.73 -34.22 19.60
C ALA A 20 -25.21 -35.42 18.75
N PRO A 21 -26.20 -35.25 17.85
CA PRO A 21 -26.55 -36.27 16.88
C PRO A 21 -25.51 -36.35 15.76
N SER A 22 -25.32 -37.57 15.27
CA SER A 22 -24.36 -37.94 14.23
C SER A 22 -24.65 -37.31 12.87
N SER A 23 -23.58 -37.20 12.06
CA SER A 23 -23.58 -37.31 10.60
C SER A 23 -24.50 -36.38 9.78
N SER A 24 -23.94 -35.25 9.34
CA SER A 24 -23.68 -35.05 7.89
C SER A 24 -22.74 -33.88 7.65
N LEU A 25 -21.95 -33.98 6.58
CA LEU A 25 -20.96 -32.97 6.20
C LEU A 25 -21.67 -31.72 5.68
N LEU A 26 -21.34 -30.56 6.26
CA LEU A 26 -20.92 -29.35 5.54
C LEU A 26 -20.50 -28.29 6.57
N ASN A 27 -19.25 -28.39 7.02
CA ASN A 27 -18.58 -27.35 7.80
C ASN A 27 -18.26 -26.16 6.87
N CYS A 28 -19.30 -25.43 6.45
CA CYS A 28 -19.16 -24.11 5.84
C CYS A 28 -18.81 -23.11 6.96
N GLN A 29 -17.64 -23.30 7.58
CA GLN A 29 -17.02 -22.25 8.37
C GLN A 29 -16.82 -21.07 7.43
N SER A 30 -17.52 -19.99 7.76
CA SER A 30 -17.50 -18.72 7.06
C SER A 30 -16.06 -18.21 6.97
N ARG A 31 -15.39 -18.53 5.86
CA ARG A 31 -14.30 -17.69 5.38
C ARG A 31 -14.89 -16.30 5.21
N SER A 32 -14.50 -15.37 6.08
CA SER A 32 -14.66 -13.95 5.75
C SER A 32 -13.78 -13.69 4.53
N ILE A 33 -14.40 -13.70 3.35
CA ILE A 33 -13.73 -13.48 2.06
C ILE A 33 -13.46 -11.98 1.82
N TYR A 34 -13.84 -11.13 2.77
CA TYR A 34 -13.85 -9.68 2.66
C TYR A 34 -12.88 -9.05 3.68
N LEU A 35 -11.61 -9.02 3.30
CA LEU A 35 -10.66 -7.91 3.54
C LEU A 35 -9.49 -8.09 2.57
N SER A 36 -9.78 -7.91 1.27
CA SER A 36 -8.74 -7.76 0.25
C SER A 36 -8.14 -6.37 0.37
N GLU A 37 -7.25 -6.18 1.35
CA GLU A 37 -6.47 -4.94 1.47
C GLU A 37 -5.74 -4.69 0.14
N LYS A 38 -5.95 -3.49 -0.41
CA LYS A 38 -5.62 -3.09 -1.79
C LYS A 38 -4.10 -3.16 -2.02
N ARG A 39 -3.57 -4.35 -2.36
CA ARG A 39 -2.15 -4.55 -2.70
C ARG A 39 -1.82 -3.78 -3.97
N LEU A 40 -1.06 -2.70 -3.81
CA LEU A 40 -0.51 -1.90 -4.90
C LEU A 40 1.01 -1.89 -4.80
N ASP A 41 1.63 -3.07 -4.94
CA ASP A 41 3.09 -3.20 -4.90
C ASP A 41 3.76 -2.43 -6.07
N ILE A 42 3.12 -2.39 -7.25
CA ILE A 42 3.55 -1.62 -8.45
C ILE A 42 2.31 -1.10 -9.21
N PHE A 43 2.27 0.18 -9.61
CA PHE A 43 1.17 0.77 -10.38
C PHE A 43 1.60 2.00 -11.22
N LYS A 44 0.82 2.36 -12.26
CA LYS A 44 0.95 3.62 -13.01
C LYS A 44 -0.08 4.64 -12.50
N ILE A 45 0.34 5.89 -12.32
CA ILE A 45 -0.55 7.03 -11.99
C ILE A 45 -1.36 7.41 -13.24
N GLN A 46 -2.65 7.67 -13.09
CA GLN A 46 -3.52 8.08 -14.20
C GLN A 46 -3.79 9.59 -14.25
N ASP A 47 -3.96 10.23 -13.08
CA ASP A 47 -4.28 11.64 -12.92
C ASP A 47 -3.84 12.17 -11.55
N GLU A 48 -4.01 13.46 -11.28
CA GLU A 48 -3.64 14.07 -9.99
C GLU A 48 -4.42 13.54 -8.78
N ASN A 49 -5.68 13.13 -8.94
CA ASN A 49 -6.48 12.59 -7.84
C ASN A 49 -6.01 11.17 -7.52
N ASP A 50 -5.72 10.39 -8.56
CA ASP A 50 -5.07 9.09 -8.45
C ASP A 50 -3.70 9.19 -7.76
N PHE A 51 -2.93 10.24 -8.04
CA PHE A 51 -1.69 10.57 -7.32
C PHE A 51 -1.95 10.88 -5.84
N LYS A 52 -2.92 11.77 -5.54
CA LYS A 52 -3.26 12.17 -4.16
C LYS A 52 -3.69 10.96 -3.32
N GLU A 53 -4.61 10.12 -3.83
CA GLU A 53 -5.03 8.88 -3.15
C GLU A 53 -3.87 7.88 -3.01
N LYS A 54 -3.23 7.49 -4.13
CA LYS A 54 -2.31 6.35 -4.11
C LYS A 54 -0.94 6.67 -3.54
N VAL A 55 -0.46 7.91 -3.64
CA VAL A 55 0.87 8.33 -3.16
C VAL A 55 0.77 9.05 -1.83
N LEU A 56 0.03 10.16 -1.74
CA LEU A 56 0.08 11.01 -0.55
C LEU A 56 -0.55 10.33 0.66
N GLU A 57 -1.73 9.73 0.53
CA GLU A 57 -2.38 9.03 1.65
C GLU A 57 -1.62 7.75 2.07
N ASN A 58 -1.14 6.95 1.11
CA ASN A 58 -0.42 5.71 1.43
C ASN A 58 1.01 5.94 1.94
N SER A 59 1.64 7.08 1.62
CA SER A 59 2.98 7.42 2.15
C SER A 59 3.03 7.53 3.67
N GLN A 60 1.88 7.68 4.34
CA GLN A 60 1.77 7.65 5.81
C GLN A 60 1.86 6.22 6.39
N LYS A 61 1.73 5.19 5.54
CA LYS A 61 1.70 3.76 5.92
C LYS A 61 2.92 2.99 5.43
N LYS A 62 3.46 3.37 4.26
CA LYS A 62 4.55 2.69 3.55
C LYS A 62 5.49 3.70 2.92
N LEU A 63 6.66 3.22 2.50
CA LEU A 63 7.51 3.95 1.56
C LEU A 63 6.90 3.89 0.17
N ILE A 64 6.75 5.04 -0.51
CA ILE A 64 6.36 5.09 -1.93
C ILE A 64 7.57 5.51 -2.74
N ILE A 65 7.92 4.75 -3.77
CA ILE A 65 8.92 5.14 -4.76
C ILE A 65 8.18 5.70 -5.99
N LEU A 66 8.51 6.92 -6.40
CA LEU A 66 8.08 7.47 -7.69
C LEU A 66 9.13 7.14 -8.76
N ASP A 67 8.71 6.62 -9.91
CA ASP A 67 9.51 6.49 -11.14
C ASP A 67 8.94 7.41 -12.21
N PHE A 68 9.57 8.58 -12.41
CA PHE A 68 9.24 9.48 -13.51
C PHE A 68 9.97 9.01 -14.78
N PHE A 69 9.18 8.55 -15.75
CA PHE A 69 9.65 7.93 -17.00
C PHE A 69 8.89 8.48 -18.20
N ALA A 70 9.29 8.06 -19.41
CA ALA A 70 8.51 8.23 -20.63
C ALA A 70 8.67 7.02 -21.55
N THR A 71 7.70 6.78 -22.43
CA THR A 71 7.70 5.60 -23.33
C THR A 71 8.83 5.60 -24.37
N TRP A 72 9.36 6.77 -24.72
CA TRP A 72 10.51 6.95 -25.63
C TRP A 72 11.87 6.90 -24.92
N CYS A 73 11.91 6.96 -23.58
CA CYS A 73 13.14 6.98 -22.80
C CYS A 73 13.89 5.63 -22.81
N GLY A 74 15.02 5.56 -23.55
CA GLY A 74 15.88 4.38 -23.63
C GLY A 74 16.46 3.92 -22.27
N PRO A 75 17.03 4.81 -21.44
CA PRO A 75 17.54 4.44 -20.12
C PRO A 75 16.44 3.95 -19.15
N CYS A 76 15.25 4.54 -19.19
CA CYS A 76 14.13 4.17 -18.33
C CYS A 76 13.72 2.70 -18.55
N LYS A 77 13.69 2.24 -19.80
CA LYS A 77 13.40 0.83 -20.18
C LYS A 77 14.36 -0.19 -19.56
N GLN A 78 15.53 0.22 -19.09
CA GLN A 78 16.46 -0.64 -18.35
C GLN A 78 16.33 -0.49 -16.82
N LEU A 79 15.96 0.70 -16.33
CA LEU A 79 15.87 1.01 -14.90
C LEU A 79 14.57 0.48 -14.28
N THR A 80 13.42 0.81 -14.88
CA THR A 80 12.08 0.45 -14.39
C THR A 80 11.94 -1.05 -14.10
N PRO A 81 12.27 -2.01 -15.00
CA PRO A 81 12.10 -3.43 -14.68
C PRO A 81 13.03 -3.95 -13.56
N ARG A 82 14.21 -3.32 -13.36
CA ARG A 82 15.09 -3.63 -12.22
C ARG A 82 14.48 -3.14 -10.91
N LEU A 83 13.94 -1.92 -10.92
CA LEU A 83 13.26 -1.32 -9.78
C LEU A 83 12.01 -2.12 -9.39
N GLU A 84 11.20 -2.53 -10.37
CA GLU A 84 10.07 -3.46 -10.21
C GLU A 84 10.52 -4.79 -9.60
N THR A 85 11.64 -5.36 -10.05
CA THR A 85 12.19 -6.62 -9.50
C THR A 85 12.63 -6.48 -8.04
N ILE A 86 13.34 -5.41 -7.70
CA ILE A 86 13.84 -5.17 -6.34
C ILE A 86 12.68 -4.90 -5.37
N ILE A 87 11.71 -4.08 -5.77
CA ILE A 87 10.53 -3.75 -4.96
C ILE A 87 9.60 -4.96 -4.83
N GLY A 88 9.45 -5.79 -5.88
CA GLY A 88 8.74 -7.06 -5.80
C GLY A 88 9.33 -8.02 -4.75
N GLY A 89 10.63 -7.94 -4.46
CA GLY A 89 11.28 -8.66 -3.36
C GLY A 89 11.00 -8.08 -1.96
N GLN A 90 10.57 -6.81 -1.88
CA GLN A 90 10.24 -6.06 -0.64
C GLN A 90 8.72 -5.96 -0.39
N SER A 91 7.89 -6.65 -1.20
CA SER A 91 6.43 -6.64 -1.17
C SER A 91 5.88 -6.62 0.26
N THR A 92 5.03 -5.64 0.57
CA THR A 92 4.50 -5.17 1.89
C THR A 92 5.04 -3.84 2.40
N LYS A 93 6.32 -3.49 2.20
CA LYS A 93 6.91 -2.26 2.78
C LYS A 93 7.04 -1.08 1.84
N VAL A 94 7.17 -1.37 0.54
CA VAL A 94 7.49 -0.41 -0.51
C VAL A 94 6.51 -0.61 -1.65
N ASP A 95 5.91 0.49 -2.10
CA ASP A 95 5.02 0.53 -3.27
C ASP A 95 5.66 1.39 -4.37
N LEU A 96 5.60 0.95 -5.63
CA LEU A 96 6.16 1.67 -6.79
C LEU A 96 5.05 2.36 -7.60
N ALA A 97 5.11 3.69 -7.68
CA ALA A 97 4.23 4.53 -8.49
C ALA A 97 4.98 5.07 -9.72
N LYS A 98 4.55 4.65 -10.90
CA LYS A 98 5.13 5.04 -12.19
C LYS A 98 4.39 6.26 -12.74
N VAL A 99 5.11 7.33 -13.03
CA VAL A 99 4.59 8.61 -13.52
C VAL A 99 5.13 8.84 -14.93
N ASP A 100 4.23 8.93 -15.90
CA ASP A 100 4.62 9.22 -17.29
C ASP A 100 4.65 10.73 -17.48
N VAL A 101 5.83 11.29 -17.79
CA VAL A 101 5.99 12.77 -17.84
C VAL A 101 5.26 13.40 -19.03
N ASP A 102 4.96 12.63 -20.08
CA ASP A 102 4.20 13.08 -21.25
C ASP A 102 2.68 13.13 -20.96
N GLU A 103 2.19 12.33 -20.00
CA GLU A 103 0.77 12.31 -19.62
C GLU A 103 0.48 13.25 -18.42
N LEU A 104 1.48 13.48 -17.56
CA LEU A 104 1.33 14.18 -16.28
C LEU A 104 2.34 15.34 -16.17
N GLU A 105 2.43 16.15 -17.22
CA GLU A 105 3.38 17.28 -17.35
C GLU A 105 3.36 18.23 -16.13
N GLN A 106 2.18 18.56 -15.61
CA GLN A 106 2.04 19.48 -14.46
C GLN A 106 2.63 18.88 -13.18
N LEU A 107 2.38 17.60 -12.91
CA LEU A 107 2.96 16.87 -11.79
C LEU A 107 4.48 16.72 -11.94
N ALA A 108 4.98 16.48 -13.16
CA ALA A 108 6.41 16.46 -13.43
C ALA A 108 7.07 17.83 -13.16
N ALA A 109 6.38 18.93 -13.51
CA ALA A 109 6.84 20.29 -13.23
C ALA A 109 6.83 20.62 -11.72
N GLU A 110 5.81 20.21 -10.97
CA GLU A 110 5.75 20.34 -9.50
C GLU A 110 6.94 19.65 -8.80
N TYR A 111 7.31 18.45 -9.26
CA TYR A 111 8.47 17.69 -8.78
C TYR A 111 9.80 18.14 -9.43
N GLN A 112 9.78 19.22 -10.21
CA GLN A 112 10.94 19.83 -10.88
C GLN A 112 11.73 18.85 -11.77
N VAL A 113 11.04 17.89 -12.40
CA VAL A 113 11.63 16.84 -13.23
C VAL A 113 12.07 17.43 -14.58
N GLN A 114 13.35 17.75 -14.69
CA GLN A 114 13.98 18.28 -15.92
C GLN A 114 14.62 17.20 -16.80
N THR A 115 14.89 16.02 -16.23
CA THR A 115 15.58 14.91 -16.90
C THR A 115 15.03 13.59 -16.37
N ILE A 116 14.77 12.63 -17.26
CA ILE A 116 14.30 11.28 -16.92
C ILE A 116 15.37 10.20 -17.23
N PRO A 117 15.41 9.09 -16.48
CA PRO A 117 14.55 8.76 -15.34
C PRO A 117 14.87 9.61 -14.10
N ALA A 118 13.85 9.96 -13.32
CA ALA A 118 14.00 10.61 -12.02
C ALA A 118 13.21 9.83 -10.96
N ILE A 119 13.90 9.43 -9.89
CA ILE A 119 13.35 8.55 -8.86
C ILE A 119 13.28 9.31 -7.53
N PHE A 120 12.12 9.27 -6.86
CA PHE A 120 11.91 9.91 -5.57
C PHE A 120 11.41 8.91 -4.53
N ALA A 121 11.92 8.99 -3.32
CA ALA A 121 11.43 8.25 -2.16
C ALA A 121 10.53 9.16 -1.33
N ILE A 122 9.25 8.80 -1.18
CA ILE A 122 8.25 9.57 -0.44
C ILE A 122 7.78 8.80 0.79
N LYS A 123 7.82 9.45 1.95
CA LYS A 123 7.33 8.93 3.23
C LYS A 123 6.70 10.08 4.02
N ASN A 124 5.56 9.82 4.66
CA ASN A 124 4.76 10.80 5.41
C ASN A 124 4.46 12.10 4.61
N GLY A 125 4.17 11.97 3.30
CA GLY A 125 3.91 13.09 2.39
C GLY A 125 5.12 13.96 2.05
N LYS A 126 6.34 13.51 2.34
CA LYS A 126 7.60 14.26 2.08
C LYS A 126 8.57 13.43 1.26
N ILE A 127 9.32 14.10 0.38
CA ILE A 127 10.50 13.53 -0.26
C ILE A 127 11.57 13.35 0.83
N ILE A 128 12.03 12.12 1.02
CA ILE A 128 13.08 11.76 2.00
C ILE A 128 14.41 11.39 1.34
N ASP A 129 14.38 11.08 0.04
CA ASP A 129 15.55 10.80 -0.81
C ASP A 129 15.16 10.92 -2.29
N GLN A 130 16.13 11.16 -3.18
CA GLN A 130 15.90 11.20 -4.63
C GLN A 130 17.19 10.99 -5.44
N PHE A 131 17.05 10.57 -6.69
CA PHE A 131 18.14 10.60 -7.67
C PHE A 131 17.64 10.77 -9.10
N VAL A 132 18.54 11.15 -10.00
CA VAL A 132 18.29 11.29 -11.44
C VAL A 132 19.27 10.42 -12.21
N GLY A 133 18.82 9.80 -13.30
CA GLY A 133 19.60 8.92 -14.14
C GLY A 133 19.52 7.44 -13.74
N ARG A 134 20.23 6.59 -14.48
CA ARG A 134 20.29 5.15 -14.27
C ARG A 134 21.34 4.81 -13.20
N ARG A 135 20.94 3.99 -12.22
CA ARG A 135 21.82 3.36 -11.21
C ARG A 135 21.96 1.86 -11.45
N ASP A 136 22.92 1.23 -10.78
CA ASP A 136 23.01 -0.24 -10.72
C ASP A 136 22.14 -0.85 -9.59
N ASP A 137 22.05 -2.18 -9.57
CA ASP A 137 21.13 -2.91 -8.68
C ASP A 137 21.52 -2.77 -7.19
N ASP A 138 22.79 -2.54 -6.87
CA ASP A 138 23.27 -2.41 -5.49
C ASP A 138 23.11 -0.98 -4.98
N GLU A 139 23.32 0.02 -5.84
CA GLU A 139 22.90 1.40 -5.59
C GLU A 139 21.38 1.51 -5.37
N LEU A 140 20.57 0.78 -6.15
CA LEU A 140 19.10 0.77 -6.03
C LEU A 140 18.63 0.15 -4.71
N LYS A 141 19.20 -1.00 -4.29
CA LYS A 141 18.93 -1.60 -2.98
C LYS A 141 19.31 -0.63 -1.86
N SER A 142 20.51 -0.06 -1.93
CA SER A 142 21.03 0.89 -0.94
C SER A 142 20.13 2.13 -0.78
N PHE A 143 19.59 2.64 -1.90
CA PHE A 143 18.62 3.73 -1.91
C PHE A 143 17.30 3.35 -1.21
N ILE A 144 16.73 2.19 -1.53
CA ILE A 144 15.46 1.72 -0.95
C ILE A 144 15.64 1.42 0.55
N ASP A 145 16.69 0.72 0.94
CA ASP A 145 16.96 0.35 2.34
C ASP A 145 17.29 1.59 3.18
N GLY A 146 18.06 2.54 2.62
CA GLY A 146 18.30 3.85 3.24
C GLY A 146 17.04 4.70 3.41
N ALA A 147 16.09 4.62 2.47
CA ALA A 147 14.79 5.27 2.57
C ALA A 147 13.84 4.56 3.56
N LEU A 148 13.92 3.23 3.69
CA LEU A 148 13.17 2.47 4.69
C LEU A 148 13.60 2.80 6.13
N ALA A 149 14.87 3.09 6.35
CA ALA A 149 15.47 3.39 7.65
C ALA A 149 15.20 4.81 8.21
N LYS A 150 14.68 5.74 7.37
CA LYS A 150 14.33 7.12 7.75
C LYS A 150 12.90 7.24 8.30
#